data_AF-A0A7K2AYA3-F1
#
_entry.id   AF-A0A7K2AYA3-F1
#
_cell.length_a   1.000
_cell.length_b   1.000
_cell.length_c   1.000
_cell.angle_alpha   90.00
_cell.angle_beta   90.00
_cell.angle_gamma   90.00
#
_symmetry.space_group_name_H-M   'P 1'
#
loop_
_entity.id
_entity.type
_entity.pdbx_description
1 polymer ?
#
loop_
_entity_poly.entity_id
_entity_poly.type
_entity_poly.pdbx_seq_one_letter_code
_entity_poly.pdbx_strand_id
1 'polypeptide(L)'
;MTASSRYPDATAESHTIADGADPNGADPNGADRKVCLVSADEPDRADPALGPDAVAGREFATARKGYDRAEVRAFLTTVAAELVAVSERMSELERLAAREAMTAGDAEPANAEALLEAIAAEAWRDQVLADLDRRRRELNSEVMRLRAGRDRLRADLVEVADEMADQLRRLDGSLQAARSAGDLAEQKVTSESPRSAEEWRAELEAARLAGFATVGAASTAATEQRSPEDAHEPLVADPDVSATMPDGDVMEALEVGELFARLRAERSEAPLGDDPARADS
;
A
#
# COMPACT_ATOMS: atom_id res chain seq x y z
N MET A 1 33.93 1.83 63.23
CA MET A 1 32.84 0.86 62.94
C MET A 1 32.80 0.66 61.43
N THR A 2 33.51 -0.33 60.93
CA THR A 2 33.69 -0.63 59.51
C THR A 2 32.77 -1.78 59.12
N ALA A 3 31.72 -1.49 58.37
CA ALA A 3 30.80 -2.51 57.86
C ALA A 3 31.44 -3.22 56.67
N SER A 4 31.88 -4.44 56.91
CA SER A 4 32.45 -5.37 55.92
C SER A 4 31.29 -5.98 55.10
N SER A 5 31.13 -5.50 53.87
CA SER A 5 30.17 -6.03 52.90
C SER A 5 30.73 -7.30 52.27
N ARG A 6 30.17 -8.46 52.66
CA ARG A 6 30.43 -9.76 52.03
C ARG A 6 29.51 -9.91 50.83
N TYR A 7 30.08 -9.88 49.62
CA TYR A 7 29.42 -10.40 48.43
C TYR A 7 29.46 -11.94 48.46
N PRO A 8 28.33 -12.64 48.24
CA PRO A 8 28.36 -14.05 47.96
C PRO A 8 28.82 -14.30 46.52
N ASP A 9 29.80 -15.18 46.42
CA ASP A 9 30.39 -15.75 45.22
C ASP A 9 29.35 -16.62 44.50
N ALA A 10 28.91 -16.20 43.31
CA ALA A 10 27.97 -16.94 42.48
C ALA A 10 28.74 -17.87 41.55
N THR A 11 29.15 -19.02 42.09
CA THR A 11 29.75 -20.10 41.32
C THR A 11 28.75 -20.73 40.34
N ALA A 12 29.23 -20.91 39.13
CA ALA A 12 28.61 -21.52 37.97
C ALA A 12 27.95 -22.89 38.23
N GLU A 13 26.74 -23.07 37.72
CA GLU A 13 26.20 -24.37 37.33
C GLU A 13 25.86 -24.33 35.83
N SER A 14 26.85 -24.66 35.01
CA SER A 14 26.68 -24.94 33.59
C SER A 14 26.04 -26.32 33.42
N HIS A 15 24.73 -26.34 33.21
CA HIS A 15 23.98 -27.56 32.89
C HIS A 15 24.16 -27.88 31.39
N THR A 16 25.14 -28.72 31.09
CA THR A 16 25.35 -29.35 29.78
C THR A 16 24.22 -30.35 29.52
N ILE A 17 23.26 -29.97 28.69
CA ILE A 17 22.23 -30.87 28.16
C ILE A 17 22.92 -31.81 27.17
N ALA A 18 22.93 -33.09 27.51
CA ALA A 18 23.49 -34.15 26.67
C ALA A 18 22.68 -34.28 25.38
N ASP A 19 23.42 -34.15 24.27
CA ASP A 19 23.01 -34.37 22.90
C ASP A 19 22.70 -35.87 22.69
N GLY A 20 21.41 -36.20 22.75
CA GLY A 20 20.88 -37.53 22.46
C GLY A 20 20.66 -37.67 20.96
N ALA A 21 21.72 -38.01 20.24
CA ALA A 21 21.63 -38.42 18.84
C ALA A 21 20.91 -39.77 18.74
N ASP A 22 19.70 -39.77 18.20
CA ASP A 22 18.96 -40.96 17.75
C ASP A 22 19.39 -41.30 16.32
N PRO A 23 20.10 -42.43 16.05
CA PRO A 23 20.51 -42.80 14.71
C PRO A 23 19.69 -43.99 14.20
N ASN A 24 18.36 -43.87 14.09
CA ASN A 24 17.53 -44.75 13.22
C ASN A 24 16.04 -44.39 13.26
N GLY A 25 15.67 -43.35 12.54
CA GLY A 25 14.27 -42.98 12.29
C GLY A 25 14.05 -42.64 10.83
N ALA A 26 14.19 -43.62 9.94
CA ALA A 26 13.76 -43.49 8.55
C ALA A 26 12.22 -43.46 8.52
N ASP A 27 11.65 -42.26 8.60
CA ASP A 27 10.24 -41.99 8.30
C ASP A 27 10.12 -41.73 6.79
N PRO A 28 9.54 -42.64 5.98
CA PRO A 28 9.33 -42.42 4.55
C PRO A 28 8.07 -41.61 4.25
N ASN A 29 7.44 -40.96 5.24
CA ASN A 29 6.20 -40.20 5.04
C ASN A 29 6.46 -38.69 5.10
N GLY A 30 7.06 -38.18 4.04
CA GLY A 30 7.30 -36.76 3.78
C GLY A 30 6.00 -35.99 3.52
N ALA A 31 5.32 -35.61 4.59
CA ALA A 31 4.30 -34.57 4.57
C ALA A 31 4.79 -33.36 5.37
N ASP A 32 5.35 -32.38 4.66
CA ASP A 32 5.31 -30.94 4.95
C ASP A 32 5.39 -30.51 6.42
N ARG A 33 6.43 -30.92 7.14
CA ARG A 33 6.86 -30.15 8.31
C ARG A 33 7.59 -28.90 7.81
N LYS A 34 6.83 -27.83 7.57
CA LYS A 34 7.35 -26.46 7.52
C LYS A 34 8.05 -26.19 8.86
N VAL A 35 9.36 -26.41 8.88
CA VAL A 35 10.24 -25.92 9.93
C VAL A 35 10.18 -24.40 9.82
N CYS A 36 9.39 -23.77 10.69
CA CYS A 36 9.51 -22.33 10.92
C CYS A 36 10.89 -22.13 11.57
N LEU A 37 11.90 -21.88 10.72
CA LEU A 37 13.17 -21.30 11.14
C LEU A 37 12.81 -19.97 11.82
N VAL A 38 12.72 -19.99 13.15
CA VAL A 38 12.76 -18.77 13.95
C VAL A 38 14.20 -18.30 13.84
N SER A 39 14.45 -17.41 12.88
CA SER A 39 15.72 -16.71 12.73
C SER A 39 15.97 -15.90 14.02
N ALA A 40 16.65 -16.53 14.96
CA ALA A 40 17.31 -15.86 16.07
C ALA A 40 18.62 -15.30 15.52
N ASP A 41 18.60 -14.02 15.11
CA ASP A 41 19.71 -13.06 15.28
C ASP A 41 19.53 -11.88 14.34
N GLU A 42 18.75 -10.90 14.79
CA GLU A 42 19.00 -9.51 14.44
C GLU A 42 18.70 -8.66 15.71
N PRO A 43 19.62 -8.66 16.70
CA PRO A 43 19.39 -7.99 17.99
C PRO A 43 19.51 -6.46 17.95
N ASP A 44 19.47 -5.82 16.77
CA ASP A 44 19.76 -4.39 16.61
C ASP A 44 18.57 -3.57 16.06
N ARG A 45 17.34 -4.10 16.16
CA ARG A 45 16.18 -3.22 16.20
C ARG A 45 16.16 -2.60 17.58
N ALA A 46 16.70 -1.39 17.69
CA ALA A 46 16.47 -0.53 18.84
C ALA A 46 14.97 -0.55 19.16
N ASP A 47 14.59 -1.34 20.16
CA ASP A 47 13.21 -1.46 20.56
C ASP A 47 12.76 -0.04 20.91
N PRO A 48 11.74 0.51 20.22
CA PRO A 48 11.30 1.86 20.46
C PRO A 48 10.99 1.95 21.95
N ALA A 49 11.60 2.94 22.61
CA ALA A 49 11.49 3.13 24.05
C ALA A 49 10.05 2.85 24.51
N LEU A 50 9.89 1.87 25.41
CA LEU A 50 8.59 1.36 25.84
C LEU A 50 7.85 2.43 26.65
N GLY A 51 7.17 3.32 25.95
CA GLY A 51 6.29 4.31 26.57
C GLY A 51 5.06 3.66 27.21
N PRO A 52 4.44 4.30 28.22
CA PRO A 52 3.27 3.74 28.91
C PRO A 52 2.11 3.41 27.95
N ASP A 53 1.85 4.29 26.97
CA ASP A 53 0.84 4.05 25.93
C ASP A 53 1.19 2.86 25.02
N ALA A 54 2.48 2.67 24.73
CA ALA A 54 2.95 1.56 23.92
C ALA A 54 2.80 0.22 24.65
N VAL A 55 2.96 0.21 25.98
CA VAL A 55 2.72 -0.98 26.82
C VAL A 55 1.24 -1.30 26.89
N ALA A 56 0.37 -0.30 27.11
CA ALA A 56 -1.08 -0.49 27.17
C ALA A 56 -1.67 -1.01 25.84
N GLY A 57 -1.14 -0.54 24.71
CA GLY A 57 -1.57 -0.93 23.37
C GLY A 57 -0.91 -2.18 22.80
N ARG A 58 0.00 -2.84 23.53
CA ARG A 58 0.76 -3.98 22.98
C ARG A 58 -0.15 -5.21 22.79
N GLU A 59 -0.10 -5.77 21.59
CA GLU A 59 -0.83 -7.00 21.26
C GLU A 59 0.12 -8.21 21.16
N PHE A 60 -0.37 -9.36 21.62
CA PHE A 60 0.39 -10.62 21.64
C PHE A 60 -0.33 -11.69 20.80
N ALA A 61 0.44 -12.58 20.20
CA ALA A 61 -0.08 -13.64 19.35
C ALA A 61 -0.89 -14.70 20.12
N THR A 62 -1.87 -15.24 19.40
CA THR A 62 -2.61 -16.49 19.67
C THR A 62 -1.83 -17.74 20.04
N ALA A 63 -1.85 -18.24 21.28
CA ALA A 63 -1.44 -19.63 21.56
C ALA A 63 -2.64 -20.52 21.94
N ARG A 64 -2.63 -21.80 21.53
CA ARG A 64 -3.70 -22.79 21.83
C ARG A 64 -3.90 -23.00 23.35
N LYS A 65 -2.85 -22.78 24.13
CA LYS A 65 -2.86 -22.75 25.59
C LYS A 65 -2.11 -21.49 26.00
N GLY A 66 -2.84 -20.46 26.39
CA GLY A 66 -2.28 -19.14 26.70
C GLY A 66 -3.06 -18.45 27.80
N TYR A 67 -2.54 -17.29 28.23
CA TYR A 67 -3.20 -16.42 29.20
C TYR A 67 -4.50 -15.83 28.63
N ASP A 68 -5.46 -15.52 29.50
CA ASP A 68 -6.67 -14.81 29.09
C ASP A 68 -6.29 -13.40 28.61
N ARG A 69 -6.71 -13.06 27.38
CA ARG A 69 -6.43 -11.75 26.78
C ARG A 69 -7.02 -10.60 27.59
N ALA A 70 -8.18 -10.80 28.21
CA ALA A 70 -8.82 -9.77 29.01
C ALA A 70 -8.00 -9.46 30.27
N GLU A 71 -7.52 -10.51 30.94
CA GLU A 71 -6.66 -10.40 32.11
C GLU A 71 -5.30 -9.77 31.77
N VAL A 72 -4.66 -10.21 30.68
CA VAL A 72 -3.40 -9.61 30.21
C VAL A 72 -3.58 -8.12 29.91
N ARG A 73 -4.67 -7.72 29.23
CA ARG A 73 -4.95 -6.30 28.95
C ARG A 73 -5.20 -5.49 30.23
N ALA A 74 -5.96 -6.02 31.17
CA ALA A 74 -6.17 -5.37 32.46
C ALA A 74 -4.83 -5.16 33.19
N PHE A 75 -3.98 -6.19 33.22
CA PHE A 75 -2.66 -6.10 33.83
C PHE A 75 -1.76 -5.07 33.15
N LEU A 76 -1.68 -5.08 31.80
CA LEU A 76 -0.90 -4.09 31.05
C LEU A 76 -1.38 -2.65 31.27
N THR A 77 -2.68 -2.46 31.48
CA THR A 77 -3.25 -1.14 31.82
C THR A 77 -2.78 -0.69 33.21
N THR A 78 -2.76 -1.59 34.20
CA THR A 78 -2.21 -1.30 35.54
C THR A 78 -0.71 -0.97 35.46
N VAL A 79 0.07 -1.77 34.72
CA VAL A 79 1.51 -1.52 34.53
C VAL A 79 1.75 -0.17 33.86
N ALA A 80 0.98 0.18 32.82
CA ALA A 80 1.09 1.48 32.18
C ALA A 80 0.82 2.64 33.15
N ALA A 81 -0.20 2.51 34.02
CA ALA A 81 -0.50 3.51 35.04
C ALA A 81 0.62 3.64 36.09
N GLU A 82 1.23 2.52 36.51
CA GLU A 82 2.38 2.54 37.43
C GLU A 82 3.61 3.19 36.79
N LEU A 83 3.89 2.91 35.51
CA LEU A 83 4.98 3.56 34.79
C LEU A 83 4.80 5.07 34.72
N VAL A 84 3.58 5.55 34.46
CA VAL A 84 3.25 6.99 34.52
C VAL A 84 3.54 7.54 35.92
N ALA A 85 3.04 6.91 36.98
CA ALA A 85 3.24 7.38 38.35
C ALA A 85 4.72 7.41 38.77
N VAL A 86 5.53 6.44 38.33
CA VAL A 86 6.98 6.43 38.57
C VAL A 86 7.66 7.57 37.81
N SER A 87 7.30 7.79 36.54
CA SER A 87 7.87 8.87 35.72
C SER A 87 7.56 10.27 36.29
N GLU A 88 6.34 10.48 36.77
CA GLU A 88 5.94 11.72 37.44
C GLU A 88 6.76 11.94 38.72
N ARG A 89 6.91 10.91 39.56
CA ARG A 89 7.72 10.99 40.78
C ARG A 89 9.19 11.29 40.49
N MET A 90 9.76 10.70 39.45
CA MET A 90 11.13 11.01 39.02
C MET A 90 11.25 12.48 38.59
N SER A 91 10.33 12.96 37.77
CA SER A 91 10.32 14.37 37.33
C SER A 91 10.16 15.36 38.50
N GLU A 92 9.40 14.99 39.54
CA GLU A 92 9.24 15.78 40.75
C GLU A 92 10.54 15.84 41.56
N LEU A 93 11.21 14.70 41.74
CA LEU A 93 12.50 14.63 42.42
C LEU A 93 13.58 15.41 41.68
N GLU A 94 13.61 15.34 40.36
CA GLU A 94 14.53 16.14 39.52
C GLU A 94 14.27 17.64 39.69
N ARG A 95 12.99 18.07 39.72
CA ARG A 95 12.64 19.48 40.00
C ARG A 95 13.06 19.92 41.39
N LEU A 96 12.92 19.08 42.40
CA LEU A 96 13.36 19.38 43.77
C LEU A 96 14.89 19.48 43.84
N ALA A 97 15.61 18.54 43.23
CA ALA A 97 17.07 18.57 43.16
C ALA A 97 17.59 19.82 42.41
N ALA A 98 16.96 20.20 41.30
CA ALA A 98 17.28 21.43 40.57
C ALA A 98 17.05 22.68 41.43
N ARG A 99 15.95 22.71 42.20
CA ARG A 99 15.65 23.84 43.10
C ARG A 99 16.65 23.93 44.25
N GLU A 100 17.02 22.81 44.86
CA GLU A 100 18.03 22.76 45.91
C GLU A 100 19.39 23.24 45.40
N ALA A 101 19.80 22.79 44.20
CA ALA A 101 21.03 23.24 43.55
C ALA A 101 21.05 24.76 43.32
N MET A 102 19.92 25.36 42.91
CA MET A 102 19.82 26.82 42.77
C MET A 102 19.93 27.56 44.11
N THR A 103 19.36 27.01 45.19
CA THR A 103 19.41 27.65 46.52
C THR A 103 20.76 27.50 47.20
N ALA A 104 21.54 26.48 46.86
CA ALA A 104 22.81 26.19 47.51
C ALA A 104 23.94 27.18 47.14
N GLY A 105 23.79 28.00 46.10
CA GLY A 105 24.65 29.18 45.84
C GLY A 105 26.12 28.92 45.50
N ASP A 106 26.65 27.70 45.68
CA ASP A 106 28.06 27.34 45.47
C ASP A 106 28.38 26.91 44.02
N ALA A 107 27.59 27.36 43.04
CA ALA A 107 27.90 27.16 41.64
C ALA A 107 29.05 28.09 41.23
N GLU A 108 30.28 27.53 41.26
CA GLU A 108 31.43 28.09 40.55
C GLU A 108 31.00 28.66 39.19
N PRO A 109 31.39 29.89 38.80
CA PRO A 109 30.92 30.55 37.59
C PRO A 109 31.22 29.76 36.31
N ALA A 110 32.24 28.89 36.32
CA ALA A 110 32.52 27.95 35.25
C ALA A 110 31.40 26.91 35.05
N ASN A 111 30.70 26.52 36.11
CA ASN A 111 29.56 25.61 36.04
C ASN A 111 28.30 26.31 35.52
N ALA A 112 28.20 27.64 35.64
CA ALA A 112 27.06 28.39 35.13
C ALA A 112 27.04 28.43 33.60
N GLU A 113 28.20 28.60 32.96
CA GLU A 113 28.31 28.55 31.48
C GLU A 113 28.00 27.14 30.95
N ALA A 114 28.55 26.09 31.58
CA ALA A 114 28.23 24.71 31.24
C ALA A 114 26.74 24.37 31.44
N LEU A 115 26.09 24.92 32.47
CA LEU A 115 24.66 24.76 32.69
C LEU A 115 23.83 25.45 31.60
N LEU A 116 24.21 26.65 31.18
CA LEU A 116 23.53 27.35 30.09
C LEU A 116 23.70 26.61 28.76
N GLU A 117 24.88 26.07 28.47
CA GLU A 117 25.11 25.23 27.30
C GLU A 117 24.29 23.94 27.35
N ALA A 118 24.20 23.29 28.52
CA ALA A 118 23.35 22.11 28.71
C ALA A 118 21.87 22.42 28.47
N ILE A 119 21.35 23.53 29.02
CA ILE A 119 19.97 23.97 28.79
C ILE A 119 19.73 24.27 27.30
N ALA A 120 20.68 24.92 26.63
CA ALA A 120 20.57 25.20 25.20
C ALA A 120 20.58 23.91 24.35
N ALA A 121 21.41 22.93 24.71
CA ALA A 121 21.46 21.63 24.05
C ALA A 121 20.15 20.84 24.27
N GLU A 122 19.58 20.88 25.48
CA GLU A 122 18.27 20.29 25.77
C GLU A 122 17.15 20.96 24.97
N ALA A 123 17.12 22.30 24.92
CA ALA A 123 16.14 23.03 24.14
C ALA A 123 16.23 22.71 22.64
N TRP A 124 17.45 22.59 22.10
CA TRP A 124 17.66 22.18 20.71
C TRP A 124 17.21 20.74 20.46
N ARG A 125 17.51 19.83 21.40
CA ARG A 125 17.04 18.44 21.32
C ARG A 125 15.52 18.35 21.31
N ASP A 126 14.85 19.08 22.20
CA ASP A 126 13.39 19.11 22.25
C ASP A 126 12.78 19.68 20.97
N GLN A 127 13.40 20.72 20.40
CA GLN A 127 13.00 21.27 19.12
C GLN A 127 13.12 20.23 17.99
N VAL A 128 14.24 19.50 17.92
CA VAL A 128 14.45 18.44 16.91
C VAL A 128 13.44 17.31 17.10
N LEU A 129 13.17 16.89 18.33
CA LEU A 129 12.16 15.86 18.62
C LEU A 129 10.76 16.32 18.21
N ALA A 130 10.40 17.56 18.50
CA ALA A 130 9.11 18.13 18.09
C ALA A 130 8.95 18.20 16.57
N ASP A 131 10.01 18.56 15.84
CA ASP A 131 10.01 18.56 14.36
C ASP A 131 9.94 17.15 13.78
N LEU A 132 10.63 16.16 14.37
CA LEU A 132 10.52 14.76 13.97
C LEU A 132 9.11 14.22 14.19
N ASP A 133 8.48 14.55 15.32
CA ASP A 133 7.09 14.18 15.60
C ASP A 133 6.11 14.84 14.61
N ARG A 134 6.33 16.11 14.26
CA ARG A 134 5.55 16.79 13.22
C ARG A 134 5.67 16.05 11.88
N ARG A 135 6.91 15.75 11.45
CA ARG A 135 7.18 15.03 10.20
C ARG A 135 6.60 13.61 10.20
N ARG A 136 6.64 12.92 11.34
CA ARG A 136 6.01 11.60 11.50
C ARG A 136 4.50 11.67 11.31
N ARG A 137 3.84 12.70 11.86
CA ARG A 137 2.38 12.90 11.69
C ARG A 137 2.04 13.20 10.22
N GLU A 138 2.84 14.03 9.54
CA GLU A 138 2.68 14.32 8.12
C GLU A 138 2.77 13.04 7.26
N LEU A 139 3.85 12.27 7.42
CA LEU A 139 4.03 11.00 6.70
C LEU A 139 2.91 9.99 6.99
N ASN A 140 2.45 9.90 8.24
CA ASN A 140 1.31 9.04 8.57
C ASN A 140 0.02 9.49 7.88
N SER A 141 -0.22 10.79 7.75
CA SER A 141 -1.36 11.34 7.03
C SER A 141 -1.30 11.02 5.53
N GLU A 142 -0.11 11.05 4.94
CA GLU A 142 0.13 10.66 3.53
C GLU A 142 -0.10 9.17 3.32
N VAL A 143 0.44 8.32 4.21
CA VAL A 143 0.20 6.87 4.17
C VAL A 143 -1.29 6.56 4.26
N MET A 144 -2.05 7.24 5.12
CA MET A 144 -3.50 7.07 5.21
C MET A 144 -4.21 7.51 3.92
N ARG A 145 -3.79 8.64 3.31
CA ARG A 145 -4.32 9.10 2.02
C ARG A 145 -4.04 8.10 0.89
N LEU A 146 -2.83 7.55 0.82
CA LEU A 146 -2.46 6.54 -0.17
C LEU A 146 -3.22 5.23 0.03
N ARG A 147 -3.42 4.79 1.28
CA ARG A 147 -4.24 3.61 1.57
C ARG A 147 -5.68 3.82 1.14
N ALA A 148 -6.28 4.97 1.49
CA ALA A 148 -7.62 5.31 1.06
C ALA A 148 -7.74 5.37 -0.47
N GLY A 149 -6.73 5.93 -1.16
CA GLY A 149 -6.67 5.96 -2.63
C GLY A 149 -6.59 4.55 -3.23
N ARG A 150 -5.73 3.68 -2.72
CA ARG A 150 -5.62 2.27 -3.14
C ARG A 150 -6.93 1.51 -2.93
N ASP A 151 -7.59 1.73 -1.80
CA ASP A 151 -8.81 1.01 -1.46
C ASP A 151 -9.98 1.46 -2.36
N ARG A 152 -10.03 2.74 -2.76
CA ARG A 152 -10.94 3.24 -3.81
C ARG A 152 -10.65 2.58 -5.16
N LEU A 153 -9.40 2.61 -5.63
CA LEU A 153 -9.02 1.97 -6.90
C LEU A 153 -9.39 0.48 -6.92
N ARG A 154 -9.26 -0.22 -5.80
CA ARG A 154 -9.69 -1.62 -5.69
C ARG A 154 -11.21 -1.78 -5.81
N ALA A 155 -11.99 -0.87 -5.21
CA ALA A 155 -13.43 -0.88 -5.34
C ALA A 155 -13.84 -0.63 -6.81
N ASP A 156 -13.25 0.37 -7.45
CA ASP A 156 -13.51 0.70 -8.87
C ASP A 156 -13.17 -0.48 -9.80
N LEU A 157 -12.05 -1.17 -9.55
CA LEU A 157 -11.67 -2.37 -10.32
C LEU A 157 -12.67 -3.53 -10.16
N VAL A 158 -13.23 -3.71 -8.97
CA VAL A 158 -14.28 -4.72 -8.74
C VAL A 158 -15.56 -4.34 -9.50
N GLU A 159 -15.96 -3.08 -9.46
CA GLU A 159 -17.13 -2.58 -10.21
C GLU A 159 -16.97 -2.79 -11.72
N VAL A 160 -15.81 -2.45 -12.30
CA VAL A 160 -15.53 -2.68 -13.72
C VAL A 160 -15.54 -4.18 -14.06
N ALA A 161 -14.98 -5.03 -13.19
CA ALA A 161 -15.00 -6.48 -13.40
C ALA A 161 -16.43 -7.04 -13.39
N ASP A 162 -17.27 -6.56 -12.48
CA ASP A 162 -18.69 -6.95 -12.40
C ASP A 162 -19.47 -6.47 -13.63
N GLU A 163 -19.22 -5.25 -14.10
CA GLU A 163 -19.83 -4.73 -15.33
C GLU A 163 -19.42 -5.56 -16.56
N MET A 164 -18.13 -5.88 -16.70
CA MET A 164 -17.66 -6.76 -17.78
C MET A 164 -18.30 -8.15 -17.71
N ALA A 165 -18.46 -8.71 -16.51
CA ALA A 165 -19.13 -10.00 -16.32
C ALA A 165 -20.63 -9.92 -16.69
N ASP A 166 -21.31 -8.82 -16.40
CA ASP A 166 -22.69 -8.57 -16.85
C ASP A 166 -22.77 -8.46 -18.38
N GLN A 167 -21.83 -7.75 -19.00
CA GLN A 167 -21.77 -7.62 -20.47
C GLN A 167 -21.55 -8.97 -21.15
N LEU A 168 -20.63 -9.79 -20.63
CA LEU A 168 -20.42 -11.16 -21.13
C LEU A 168 -21.68 -12.01 -21.00
N ARG A 169 -22.36 -11.96 -19.84
CA ARG A 169 -23.65 -12.67 -19.65
C ARG A 169 -24.73 -12.22 -20.63
N ARG A 170 -24.80 -10.93 -20.96
CA ARG A 170 -25.74 -10.39 -21.97
C ARG A 170 -25.41 -10.89 -23.38
N LEU A 171 -24.13 -10.92 -23.74
CA LEU A 171 -23.66 -11.44 -25.03
C LEU A 171 -23.92 -12.95 -25.17
N ASP A 172 -23.66 -13.73 -24.14
CA ASP A 172 -23.97 -15.16 -24.14
C ASP A 172 -25.48 -15.41 -24.30
N GLY A 173 -26.31 -14.62 -23.60
CA GLY A 173 -27.77 -14.68 -23.74
C GLY A 173 -28.25 -14.34 -25.16
N SER A 174 -27.65 -13.33 -25.80
CA SER A 174 -28.03 -12.95 -27.17
C SER A 174 -27.56 -13.98 -28.21
N LEU A 175 -26.38 -14.58 -28.02
CA LEU A 175 -25.89 -15.68 -28.85
C LEU A 175 -26.76 -16.92 -28.72
N GLN A 176 -27.18 -17.29 -27.51
CA GLN A 176 -28.08 -18.42 -27.29
C GLN A 176 -29.46 -18.17 -27.92
N ALA A 177 -30.00 -16.96 -27.79
CA ALA A 177 -31.25 -16.57 -28.43
C ALA A 177 -31.15 -16.66 -29.96
N ALA A 178 -30.08 -16.14 -30.55
CA ALA A 178 -29.83 -16.21 -31.99
C ALA A 178 -29.71 -17.66 -32.49
N ARG A 179 -29.02 -18.53 -31.75
CA ARG A 179 -28.94 -19.98 -32.06
C ARG A 179 -30.31 -20.63 -32.06
N SER A 180 -31.10 -20.44 -31.00
CA SER A 180 -32.45 -21.01 -30.91
C SER A 180 -33.38 -20.51 -32.02
N ALA A 181 -33.25 -19.24 -32.43
CA ALA A 181 -34.01 -18.69 -33.55
C ALA A 181 -33.58 -19.29 -34.89
N GLY A 182 -32.27 -19.53 -35.07
CA GLY A 182 -31.73 -20.25 -36.21
C GLY A 182 -32.27 -21.68 -36.31
N ASP A 183 -32.23 -22.44 -35.21
CA ASP A 183 -32.72 -23.82 -35.16
C ASP A 183 -34.22 -23.90 -35.48
N LEU A 184 -35.03 -22.96 -34.98
CA LEU A 184 -36.46 -22.89 -35.30
C LEU A 184 -36.70 -22.52 -36.76
N ALA A 185 -35.89 -21.62 -37.34
CA ALA A 185 -35.98 -21.28 -38.74
C ALA A 185 -35.60 -22.47 -39.64
N GLU A 186 -34.57 -23.23 -39.27
CA GLU A 186 -34.16 -24.46 -39.95
C GLU A 186 -35.25 -25.53 -39.89
N GLN A 187 -35.83 -25.77 -38.71
CA GLN A 187 -36.97 -26.68 -38.56
C GLN A 187 -38.16 -26.26 -39.43
N LYS A 188 -38.45 -24.95 -39.48
CA LYS A 188 -39.53 -24.43 -40.33
C LYS A 188 -39.27 -24.74 -41.79
N VAL A 189 -38.07 -24.44 -42.31
CA VAL A 189 -37.67 -24.74 -43.68
C VAL A 189 -37.71 -26.25 -43.99
N THR A 190 -37.33 -27.08 -43.02
CA THR A 190 -37.33 -28.55 -43.18
C THR A 190 -38.74 -29.15 -43.14
N SER A 191 -39.64 -28.54 -42.36
CA SER A 191 -41.04 -28.99 -42.21
C SER A 191 -41.98 -28.47 -43.30
N GLU A 192 -41.64 -27.34 -43.94
CA GLU A 192 -42.35 -26.86 -45.12
C GLU A 192 -42.21 -27.93 -46.22
N SER A 193 -43.34 -28.57 -46.57
CA SER A 193 -43.36 -29.56 -47.64
C SER A 193 -42.78 -28.92 -48.90
N PRO A 194 -41.92 -29.63 -49.66
CA PRO A 194 -41.31 -29.06 -50.85
C PRO A 194 -42.43 -28.55 -51.74
N ARG A 195 -42.49 -27.21 -51.91
CA ARG A 195 -43.48 -26.55 -52.77
C ARG A 195 -43.46 -27.26 -54.12
N SER A 196 -44.63 -27.60 -54.62
CA SER A 196 -44.73 -28.30 -55.89
C SER A 196 -44.12 -27.44 -57.00
N ALA A 197 -43.58 -28.07 -58.04
CA ALA A 197 -43.00 -27.34 -59.17
C ALA A 197 -44.02 -26.38 -59.83
N GLU A 198 -45.31 -26.65 -59.72
CA GLU A 198 -46.39 -25.78 -60.22
C GLU A 198 -46.57 -24.54 -59.34
N GLU A 199 -46.50 -24.68 -58.02
CA GLU A 199 -46.54 -23.54 -57.09
C GLU A 199 -45.35 -22.60 -57.29
N TRP A 200 -44.14 -23.14 -57.47
CA TRP A 200 -42.95 -22.34 -57.78
C TRP A 200 -43.10 -21.55 -59.09
N ARG A 201 -43.70 -22.15 -60.12
CA ARG A 201 -43.96 -21.46 -61.39
C ARG A 201 -45.02 -20.37 -61.22
N ALA A 202 -46.10 -20.65 -60.50
CA ALA A 202 -47.16 -19.68 -60.23
C ALA A 202 -46.64 -18.47 -59.42
N GLU A 203 -45.77 -18.70 -58.43
CA GLU A 203 -45.14 -17.64 -57.64
C GLU A 203 -44.15 -16.81 -58.48
N LEU A 204 -43.35 -17.45 -59.33
CA LEU A 204 -42.45 -16.75 -60.26
C LEU A 204 -43.24 -15.90 -61.29
N GLU A 205 -44.34 -16.42 -61.82
CA GLU A 205 -45.23 -15.65 -62.69
C GLU A 205 -45.88 -14.48 -61.95
N ALA A 206 -46.34 -14.68 -60.71
CA ALA A 206 -46.89 -13.62 -59.87
C ALA A 206 -45.85 -12.53 -59.55
N ALA A 207 -44.63 -12.92 -59.20
CA ALA A 207 -43.52 -11.99 -58.96
C ALA A 207 -43.17 -11.20 -60.23
N ARG A 208 -43.18 -11.86 -61.40
CA ARG A 208 -42.97 -11.22 -62.70
C ARG A 208 -44.09 -10.22 -63.02
N LEU A 209 -45.34 -10.57 -62.74
CA LEU A 209 -46.51 -9.68 -62.89
C LEU A 209 -46.46 -8.48 -61.93
N ALA A 210 -45.93 -8.67 -60.72
CA ALA A 210 -45.71 -7.62 -59.72
C ALA A 210 -44.50 -6.72 -60.05
N GLY A 211 -43.76 -7.01 -61.13
CA GLY A 211 -42.61 -6.21 -61.57
C GLY A 211 -41.31 -6.50 -60.83
N PHE A 212 -41.24 -7.57 -60.03
CA PHE A 212 -39.96 -8.05 -59.51
C PHE A 212 -39.16 -8.64 -60.67
N ALA A 213 -38.16 -7.88 -61.13
CA ALA A 213 -37.25 -8.33 -62.16
C ALA A 213 -36.47 -9.54 -61.66
N THR A 214 -36.68 -10.70 -62.29
CA THR A 214 -35.85 -11.88 -62.05
C THR A 214 -34.43 -11.56 -62.47
N VAL A 215 -33.48 -11.65 -61.55
CA VAL A 215 -32.06 -11.25 -61.70
C VAL A 215 -31.31 -11.97 -62.85
N GLY A 216 -31.93 -12.92 -63.55
CA GLY A 216 -31.33 -13.62 -64.69
C GLY A 216 -31.80 -13.23 -66.10
N ALA A 217 -32.83 -12.39 -66.27
CA ALA A 217 -33.50 -12.27 -67.58
C ALA A 217 -32.98 -11.18 -68.52
N ALA A 218 -32.27 -10.15 -68.04
CA ALA A 218 -31.76 -9.07 -68.90
C ALA A 218 -30.64 -8.25 -68.24
N SER A 219 -29.44 -8.80 -68.14
CA SER A 219 -28.22 -7.99 -67.94
C SER A 219 -27.04 -8.57 -68.73
N THR A 220 -27.22 -8.71 -70.04
CA THR A 220 -26.13 -8.97 -71.00
C THR A 220 -25.61 -7.70 -71.68
N ALA A 221 -25.98 -6.51 -71.20
CA ALA A 221 -25.48 -5.25 -71.75
C ALA A 221 -24.96 -4.34 -70.62
N ALA A 222 -23.68 -3.99 -70.72
CA ALA A 222 -22.98 -2.96 -69.94
C ALA A 222 -22.66 -3.32 -68.47
N THR A 223 -21.58 -4.08 -68.28
CA THR A 223 -20.66 -3.76 -67.18
C THR A 223 -19.26 -3.81 -67.76
N GLU A 224 -18.76 -2.60 -68.01
CA GLU A 224 -17.37 -2.31 -68.33
C GLU A 224 -16.43 -3.04 -67.37
N GLN A 225 -15.40 -3.63 -67.96
CA GLN A 225 -14.07 -3.80 -67.41
C GLN A 225 -13.73 -2.70 -66.39
N ARG A 226 -13.90 -3.00 -65.10
CA ARG A 226 -13.13 -2.35 -64.03
C ARG A 226 -12.01 -3.29 -63.65
N SER A 227 -10.79 -2.88 -64.00
CA SER A 227 -9.53 -3.55 -63.68
C SER A 227 -9.47 -3.99 -62.21
N PRO A 228 -8.96 -5.20 -61.93
CA PRO A 228 -8.73 -5.68 -60.57
C PRO A 228 -7.31 -5.36 -60.05
N GLU A 229 -6.71 -4.21 -60.41
CA GLU A 229 -5.32 -3.89 -60.01
C GLU A 229 -5.17 -3.02 -58.75
N ASP A 230 -6.23 -2.40 -58.23
CA ASP A 230 -6.17 -1.67 -56.94
C ASP A 230 -6.72 -2.53 -55.80
N ALA A 231 -6.06 -3.65 -55.54
CA ALA A 231 -6.13 -4.34 -54.26
C ALA A 231 -5.36 -3.51 -53.23
N HIS A 232 -5.96 -2.40 -52.79
CA HIS A 232 -5.57 -1.78 -51.53
C HIS A 232 -5.90 -2.78 -50.42
N GLU A 233 -4.87 -3.48 -49.94
CA GLU A 233 -4.89 -4.06 -48.60
C GLU A 233 -5.48 -3.01 -47.65
N PRO A 234 -6.59 -3.31 -46.93
CA PRO A 234 -6.92 -2.50 -45.79
C PRO A 234 -5.77 -2.72 -44.82
N LEU A 235 -4.86 -1.75 -44.77
CA LEU A 235 -3.90 -1.55 -43.71
C LEU A 235 -4.73 -1.61 -42.43
N VAL A 236 -4.73 -2.79 -41.80
CA VAL A 236 -5.16 -2.96 -40.42
C VAL A 236 -4.18 -2.08 -39.67
N ALA A 237 -4.59 -0.83 -39.46
CA ALA A 237 -3.96 0.03 -38.50
C ALA A 237 -4.07 -0.73 -37.20
N ASP A 238 -2.97 -1.36 -36.80
CA ASP A 238 -2.72 -1.64 -35.41
C ASP A 238 -3.16 -0.39 -34.65
N PRO A 239 -4.09 -0.50 -33.69
CA PRO A 239 -4.28 0.61 -32.78
C PRO A 239 -2.92 0.76 -32.10
N ASP A 240 -2.14 1.71 -32.58
CA ASP A 240 -1.01 2.28 -31.90
C ASP A 240 -1.59 2.93 -30.64
N VAL A 241 -1.87 2.07 -29.65
CA VAL A 241 -1.99 2.44 -28.25
C VAL A 241 -0.57 2.70 -27.75
N SER A 242 0.19 3.51 -28.50
CA SER A 242 1.07 4.48 -27.90
C SER A 242 0.17 5.34 -27.05
N ALA A 243 0.03 4.90 -25.81
CA ALA A 243 -0.41 5.72 -24.71
C ALA A 243 0.31 7.04 -24.88
N THR A 244 -0.42 8.02 -25.39
CA THR A 244 -0.21 9.42 -25.09
C THR A 244 -0.39 9.47 -23.57
N MET A 245 0.67 9.07 -22.87
CA MET A 245 1.00 9.64 -21.58
C MET A 245 0.72 11.12 -21.82
N PRO A 246 -0.14 11.76 -21.01
CA PRO A 246 -0.18 13.21 -21.05
C PRO A 246 1.28 13.63 -21.04
N ASP A 247 1.65 14.58 -21.91
CA ASP A 247 2.84 15.39 -21.72
C ASP A 247 2.68 16.00 -20.31
N GLY A 248 2.96 15.19 -19.31
CA GLY A 248 3.26 15.61 -17.98
C GLY A 248 4.56 16.28 -18.25
N ASP A 249 4.48 17.61 -18.37
CA ASP A 249 5.58 18.54 -18.26
C ASP A 249 6.68 17.82 -17.53
N VAL A 250 7.61 17.26 -18.32
CA VAL A 250 8.86 16.78 -17.80
C VAL A 250 9.53 18.09 -17.50
N MET A 251 9.16 18.67 -16.35
CA MET A 251 9.75 19.85 -15.74
C MET A 251 11.22 19.63 -15.94
N GLU A 252 11.75 20.37 -16.90
CA GLU A 252 13.04 20.12 -17.53
C GLU A 252 14.01 19.96 -16.37
N ALA A 253 14.86 18.92 -16.35
CA ALA A 253 15.71 18.66 -15.18
C ALA A 253 16.57 19.89 -14.75
N LEU A 254 16.64 20.90 -15.62
CA LEU A 254 17.18 22.23 -15.39
C LEU A 254 16.33 23.09 -14.44
N GLU A 255 15.00 23.07 -14.52
CA GLU A 255 14.09 23.85 -13.66
C GLU A 255 14.11 23.37 -12.21
N VAL A 256 14.23 22.05 -11.99
CA VAL A 256 14.40 21.50 -10.64
C VAL A 256 15.73 21.97 -10.03
N GLY A 257 16.79 22.02 -10.84
CA GLY A 257 18.10 22.56 -10.44
C GLY A 257 18.02 24.04 -10.05
N GLU A 258 17.35 24.86 -10.85
CA GLU A 258 17.15 26.29 -10.56
C GLU A 258 16.28 26.52 -9.32
N LEU A 259 15.26 25.70 -9.10
CA LEU A 259 14.38 25.81 -7.93
C LEU A 259 15.15 25.47 -6.64
N PHE A 260 16.00 24.43 -6.64
CA PHE A 260 16.89 24.14 -5.52
C PHE A 260 17.98 25.19 -5.31
N ALA A 261 18.49 25.81 -6.38
CA ALA A 261 19.44 26.91 -6.28
C ALA A 261 18.78 28.15 -5.64
N ARG A 262 17.56 28.48 -6.05
CA ARG A 262 16.77 29.60 -5.51
C ARG A 262 16.43 29.38 -4.03
N LEU A 263 16.02 28.17 -3.64
CA LEU A 263 15.73 27.84 -2.24
C LEU A 263 16.98 27.92 -1.35
N ARG A 264 18.15 27.58 -1.90
CA ARG A 264 19.43 27.67 -1.20
C ARG A 264 19.89 29.13 -1.05
N ALA A 265 19.62 29.97 -2.06
CA ALA A 265 19.87 31.41 -2.01
C ALA A 265 19.00 32.10 -0.96
N GLU A 266 17.68 31.87 -0.97
CA GLU A 266 16.74 32.44 0.02
C GLU A 266 17.10 32.04 1.46
N ARG A 267 17.61 30.82 1.68
CA ARG A 267 18.02 30.38 3.01
C ARG A 267 19.38 30.91 3.44
N SER A 268 20.25 31.27 2.49
CA SER A 268 21.56 31.89 2.77
C SER A 268 21.48 33.40 2.98
N GLU A 269 20.38 34.05 2.57
CA GLU A 269 20.24 35.51 2.55
C GLU A 269 19.35 36.05 3.68
N ALA A 270 19.05 35.24 4.70
CA ALA A 270 18.64 35.76 5.99
C ALA A 270 19.91 35.98 6.84
N PRO A 271 20.58 37.15 6.76
CA PRO A 271 21.55 37.50 7.77
C PRO A 271 20.80 37.46 9.10
N LEU A 272 21.31 36.66 10.06
CA LEU A 272 20.96 36.84 11.45
C LEU A 272 21.14 38.33 11.73
N GLY A 273 20.01 39.03 11.90
CA GLY A 273 20.01 40.45 12.18
C GLY A 273 20.89 40.66 13.41
N ASP A 274 22.00 41.36 13.20
CA ASP A 274 22.66 42.13 14.24
C ASP A 274 21.57 43.00 14.86
N ASP A 275 21.11 42.59 16.04
CA ASP A 275 20.14 43.31 16.84
C ASP A 275 20.81 44.62 17.31
N PRO A 276 20.45 45.79 16.75
CA PRO A 276 21.14 47.04 17.09
C PRO A 276 20.80 47.53 18.50
N ALA A 277 19.99 46.79 19.26
CA ALA A 277 19.51 47.15 20.58
C ALA A 277 20.52 46.94 21.73
N ARG A 278 21.77 46.53 21.46
CA ARG A 278 22.78 46.26 22.51
C ARG A 278 23.85 47.34 22.71
N ALA A 279 23.74 48.51 22.07
CA ALA A 279 24.79 49.53 22.13
C ALA A 279 24.65 50.60 23.24
N ASP A 280 23.56 50.65 24.01
CA ASP A 280 23.40 51.64 25.08
C ASP A 280 22.96 50.98 26.40
N SER A 281 23.91 50.43 27.16
CA SER A 281 23.83 50.19 28.61
C SER A 281 25.21 50.08 29.23
#